data_AF-A0A956RYH7-F1
#
_entry.id   AF-A0A956RYH7-F1
#
_cell.length_a   1.000
_cell.length_b   1.000
_cell.length_c   1.000
_cell.angle_alpha   90.00
_cell.angle_beta   90.00
_cell.angle_gamma   90.00
#
_symmetry.space_group_name_H-M   'P 1'
#
loop_
_entity.id
_entity.type
_entity.pdbx_description
1 polymer ?
#
loop_
_entity_poly.entity_id
_entity_poly.type
_entity_poly.pdbx_seq_one_letter_code
_entity_poly.pdbx_strand_id
1 'polypeptide(L)'
;MRRTLLPLLAVWLVGCSPLYVIRAGWAEARILAGRRPLPEVILDQGTDARLRGKLTLTREARTFARESLGLEIGGAFTSYTHLERDTLAMVVSAAYRTRLAPKTWWFPIVGHVPYRAYFDFEAGARERDKLDAEGYDALLRPTSAFSTLGWFDDPLLSTTARADEVGLVETILHELSHTHLFVPGQVQFNESFAQFVGNAGAIMFFCTRSGGGEDTVWCRRARARWRDEIR
;
A
#
# COMPACT_ATOMS: atom_id res chain seq x y z
N MET A 1 36.42 6.53 39.78
CA MET A 1 36.71 6.80 38.35
C MET A 1 35.40 6.83 37.57
N ARG A 2 35.02 8.01 37.08
CA ARG A 2 33.76 8.28 36.40
C ARG A 2 33.91 7.81 34.95
N ARG A 3 33.50 6.58 34.64
CA ARG A 3 33.50 6.06 33.27
C ARG A 3 32.29 6.64 32.54
N THR A 4 32.56 7.66 31.75
CA THR A 4 31.69 8.25 30.74
C THR A 4 31.15 7.17 29.80
N LEU A 5 29.91 6.74 30.02
CA LEU A 5 29.09 6.00 29.07
C LEU A 5 28.48 7.00 28.08
N LEU A 6 29.20 7.34 27.03
CA LEU A 6 28.67 7.91 25.77
C LEU A 6 29.89 7.94 24.82
N PRO A 7 29.97 7.09 23.78
CA PRO A 7 29.17 7.32 22.58
C PRO A 7 28.84 6.02 21.81
N LEU A 8 27.66 5.43 22.02
CA LEU A 8 27.12 4.42 21.09
C LEU A 8 25.85 4.88 20.36
N LEU A 9 25.32 6.06 20.74
CA LEU A 9 24.16 6.66 20.10
C LEU A 9 24.48 7.39 18.78
N ALA A 10 25.75 7.76 18.55
CA ALA A 10 26.15 8.56 17.39
C ALA A 10 26.24 7.74 16.08
N VAL A 11 26.31 6.40 16.16
CA VAL A 11 26.41 5.54 14.98
C VAL A 11 25.05 5.36 14.28
N TRP A 12 23.94 5.76 14.92
CA TRP A 12 22.60 5.69 14.32
C TRP A 12 22.27 6.86 13.38
N LEU A 13 23.12 7.90 13.31
CA LEU A 13 22.82 9.14 12.58
C LEU A 13 23.52 9.27 11.22
N VAL A 14 24.30 8.27 10.77
CA VAL A 14 25.14 8.39 9.58
C VAL A 14 24.45 7.97 8.27
N GLY A 15 23.19 7.52 8.32
CA GLY A 15 22.38 7.32 7.11
C GLY A 15 21.61 8.60 6.76
N CYS A 16 21.49 8.98 5.49
CA CYS A 16 20.55 10.00 5.01
C CYS A 16 19.05 9.60 5.17
N SER A 17 18.75 8.70 6.09
CA SER A 17 17.47 8.03 6.30
C SER A 17 16.59 8.65 7.40
N PRO A 18 17.09 9.17 8.53
CA PRO A 18 16.23 9.67 9.63
C PRO A 18 15.27 10.77 9.18
N LEU A 19 15.75 11.74 8.40
CA LEU A 19 14.90 12.82 7.90
C LEU A 19 13.81 12.31 6.94
N TYR A 20 14.12 11.32 6.10
CA TYR A 20 13.12 10.69 5.24
C TYR A 20 12.06 9.95 6.06
N VAL A 21 12.48 9.16 7.05
CA VAL A 21 11.56 8.42 7.92
C VAL A 21 10.66 9.37 8.70
N ILE A 22 11.21 10.47 9.23
CA ILE A 22 10.43 11.51 9.91
C ILE A 22 9.41 12.15 8.96
N ARG A 23 9.82 12.50 7.73
CA ARG A 23 8.90 13.08 6.73
C ARG A 23 7.79 12.11 6.34
N ALA A 24 8.12 10.84 6.15
CA ALA A 24 7.14 9.80 5.85
C ALA A 24 6.17 9.61 7.02
N GLY A 25 6.68 9.50 8.26
CA GLY A 25 5.86 9.36 9.46
C GLY A 25 4.95 10.56 9.71
N TRP A 26 5.40 11.78 9.40
CA TRP A 26 4.57 12.98 9.54
C TRP A 26 3.48 13.08 8.48
N ALA A 27 3.77 12.65 7.24
CA ALA A 27 2.74 12.55 6.21
C ALA A 27 1.68 11.51 6.59
N GLU A 28 2.10 10.35 7.10
CA GLU A 28 1.20 9.31 7.60
C GLU A 28 0.36 9.80 8.78
N ALA A 29 0.97 10.47 9.75
CA ALA A 29 0.25 11.04 10.90
C ALA A 29 -0.87 12.00 10.48
N ARG A 30 -0.67 12.77 9.41
CA ARG A 30 -1.72 13.66 8.86
C ARG A 30 -2.86 12.90 8.20
N ILE A 31 -2.56 11.81 7.50
CA ILE A 31 -3.56 10.92 6.92
C ILE A 31 -4.41 10.31 8.03
N LEU A 32 -3.76 9.80 9.08
CA LEU A 32 -4.44 9.21 10.23
C LEU A 32 -5.26 10.23 11.02
N ALA A 33 -4.80 11.49 11.13
CA ALA A 33 -5.53 12.55 11.79
C ALA A 33 -6.82 12.97 11.03
N GLY A 34 -6.83 12.82 9.70
CA GLY A 34 -7.98 13.18 8.85
C GLY A 34 -9.03 12.08 8.68
N ARG A 35 -8.88 10.93 9.33
CA ARG A 35 -9.73 9.76 9.10
C ARG A 35 -11.13 9.93 9.71
N ARG A 36 -12.14 9.53 8.96
CA ARG A 36 -13.54 9.42 9.41
C ARG A 36 -13.98 7.95 9.35
N PRO A 37 -14.66 7.39 10.37
CA PRO A 37 -15.17 6.02 10.31
C PRO A 37 -16.03 5.75 9.07
N LEU A 38 -15.85 4.60 8.43
CA LEU A 38 -16.60 4.26 7.21
C LEU A 38 -18.13 4.36 7.37
N PRO A 39 -18.75 3.87 8.47
CA PRO A 39 -20.20 3.99 8.64
C PRO A 39 -20.68 5.44 8.61
N GLU A 40 -19.92 6.37 9.19
CA GLU A 40 -20.28 7.79 9.20
C GLU A 40 -20.27 8.37 7.79
N VAL A 41 -19.21 8.09 7.00
CA VAL A 41 -19.10 8.61 5.64
C VAL A 41 -20.12 7.96 4.68
N ILE A 42 -20.44 6.68 4.88
CA ILE A 42 -21.45 5.97 4.07
C ILE A 42 -22.85 6.55 4.30
N LEU A 43 -23.20 6.84 5.56
CA LEU A 43 -24.52 7.33 5.98
C LEU A 43 -24.70 8.84 5.76
N ASP A 44 -23.61 9.58 5.54
CA ASP A 44 -23.63 11.00 5.22
C ASP A 44 -24.38 11.24 3.89
N GLN A 45 -25.40 12.09 3.95
CA GLN A 45 -26.25 12.44 2.80
C GLN A 45 -25.48 13.21 1.73
N GLY A 46 -24.43 13.94 2.12
CA GLY A 46 -23.56 14.70 1.21
C GLY A 46 -22.55 13.82 0.46
N THR A 47 -22.39 12.56 0.85
CA THR A 47 -21.47 11.64 0.16
C THR A 47 -22.03 11.26 -1.21
N ASP A 48 -21.23 11.51 -2.25
CA ASP A 48 -21.53 11.10 -3.63
C ASP A 48 -21.80 9.58 -3.72
N ALA A 49 -22.74 9.21 -4.60
CA ALA A 49 -23.19 7.83 -4.73
C ALA A 49 -22.08 6.86 -5.15
N ARG A 50 -21.13 7.29 -5.99
CA ARG A 50 -20.00 6.45 -6.42
C ARG A 50 -19.05 6.22 -5.25
N LEU A 51 -18.72 7.26 -4.50
CA LEU A 51 -17.89 7.11 -3.30
C LEU A 51 -18.58 6.20 -2.28
N ARG A 52 -19.87 6.42 -1.98
CA ARG A 52 -20.66 5.56 -1.09
C ARG A 52 -20.61 4.09 -1.52
N GLY A 53 -20.74 3.81 -2.83
CA GLY A 53 -20.59 2.47 -3.39
C GLY A 53 -19.21 1.86 -3.15
N LYS A 54 -18.13 2.63 -3.34
CA LYS A 54 -16.75 2.19 -3.07
C LYS A 54 -16.52 1.88 -1.60
N LEU A 55 -17.01 2.74 -0.70
CA LEU A 55 -16.88 2.53 0.75
C LEU A 55 -17.64 1.28 1.23
N THR A 56 -18.85 1.05 0.70
CA THR A 56 -19.61 -0.17 0.96
C THR A 56 -18.88 -1.40 0.42
N LEU A 57 -18.36 -1.34 -0.81
CA LEU A 57 -17.58 -2.42 -1.40
C LEU A 57 -16.32 -2.73 -0.58
N THR A 58 -15.65 -1.71 -0.05
CA THR A 58 -14.54 -1.88 0.88
C THR A 58 -14.95 -2.68 2.11
N ARG A 59 -16.08 -2.33 2.74
CA ARG A 59 -16.61 -3.07 3.90
C ARG A 59 -16.89 -4.53 3.55
N GLU A 60 -17.49 -4.80 2.39
CA GLU A 60 -17.76 -6.15 1.92
C GLU A 60 -16.48 -6.95 1.67
N ALA A 61 -15.48 -6.36 1.01
CA ALA A 61 -14.19 -7.00 0.75
C ALA A 61 -13.48 -7.37 2.06
N ARG A 62 -13.54 -6.51 3.08
CA ARG A 62 -13.03 -6.82 4.41
C ARG A 62 -13.74 -8.00 5.06
N THR A 63 -15.07 -8.00 5.03
CA THR A 63 -15.86 -9.12 5.56
C THR A 63 -15.47 -10.43 4.86
N PHE A 64 -15.35 -10.40 3.54
CA PHE A 64 -14.93 -11.55 2.74
C PHE A 64 -13.51 -12.03 3.09
N ALA A 65 -12.55 -11.11 3.25
CA ALA A 65 -11.18 -11.43 3.65
C ALA A 65 -11.14 -12.24 4.95
N ARG A 66 -11.93 -11.84 5.95
CA ARG A 66 -12.01 -12.56 7.23
C ARG A 66 -12.80 -13.86 7.11
N GLU A 67 -13.99 -13.82 6.55
CA GLU A 67 -14.97 -14.92 6.65
C GLU A 67 -14.79 -15.99 5.58
N SER A 68 -14.31 -15.62 4.39
CA SER A 68 -14.13 -16.53 3.26
C SER A 68 -12.67 -16.91 3.01
N LEU A 69 -11.73 -15.97 3.24
CA LEU A 69 -10.30 -16.24 3.06
C LEU A 69 -9.58 -16.59 4.37
N GLY A 70 -10.21 -16.38 5.53
CA GLY A 70 -9.62 -16.68 6.83
C GLY A 70 -8.45 -15.76 7.23
N LEU A 71 -8.36 -14.57 6.63
CA LEU A 71 -7.28 -13.63 6.92
C LEU A 71 -7.49 -12.93 8.27
N GLU A 72 -6.37 -12.66 8.95
CA GLU A 72 -6.33 -11.75 10.10
C GLU A 72 -6.18 -10.31 9.59
N ILE A 73 -7.24 -9.52 9.68
CA ILE A 73 -7.38 -8.26 8.91
C ILE A 73 -7.22 -6.96 9.73
N GLY A 74 -6.91 -7.03 11.03
CA GLY A 74 -6.70 -5.87 11.90
C GLY A 74 -7.80 -4.79 11.82
N GLY A 75 -7.43 -3.52 12.02
CA GLY A 75 -8.33 -2.37 11.85
C GLY A 75 -8.19 -1.63 10.51
N ALA A 76 -7.24 -2.00 9.65
CA ALA A 76 -6.98 -1.37 8.35
C ALA A 76 -8.22 -1.36 7.43
N PHE A 77 -8.58 -0.20 6.87
CA PHE A 77 -9.79 0.09 6.09
C PHE A 77 -11.10 0.11 6.91
N THR A 78 -11.06 0.51 8.19
CA THR A 78 -12.29 0.80 8.99
C THR A 78 -12.75 2.25 8.84
N SER A 79 -11.89 3.09 8.28
CA SER A 79 -12.09 4.52 8.12
C SER A 79 -11.73 4.97 6.70
N TYR A 80 -12.14 6.18 6.34
CA TYR A 80 -11.85 6.83 5.08
C TYR A 80 -11.19 8.19 5.33
N THR A 81 -10.18 8.50 4.51
CA THR A 81 -9.50 9.80 4.52
C THR A 81 -9.55 10.41 3.13
N HIS A 82 -10.13 11.61 3.02
CA HIS A 82 -10.07 12.38 1.79
C HIS A 82 -8.71 13.09 1.69
N LEU A 83 -8.05 12.92 0.54
CA LEU A 83 -6.87 13.67 0.16
C LEU A 83 -7.24 14.67 -0.92
N GLU A 84 -6.80 15.92 -0.77
CA GLU A 84 -6.93 17.03 -1.73
C GLU A 84 -6.08 16.84 -3.01
N ARG A 85 -5.61 15.62 -3.25
CA ARG A 85 -4.72 15.28 -4.35
C ARG A 85 -5.09 13.94 -4.94
N ASP A 86 -4.72 13.79 -6.20
CA ASP A 86 -5.05 12.66 -7.03
C ASP A 86 -3.95 11.56 -6.99
N THR A 87 -2.92 11.75 -6.17
CA THR A 87 -1.80 10.81 -6.06
C THR A 87 -1.33 10.82 -4.63
N LEU A 88 -1.17 9.64 -4.02
CA LEU A 88 -0.79 9.56 -2.62
C LEU A 88 0.69 9.92 -2.44
N ALA A 89 1.54 9.24 -3.20
CA ALA A 89 2.99 9.40 -3.17
C ALA A 89 3.59 9.00 -4.52
N MET A 90 4.82 9.45 -4.76
CA MET A 90 5.65 8.95 -5.85
C MET A 90 6.61 7.88 -5.31
N VAL A 91 6.61 6.71 -5.93
CA VAL A 91 7.51 5.62 -5.60
C VAL A 91 8.72 5.67 -6.54
N VAL A 92 9.90 5.75 -5.96
CA VAL A 92 11.18 5.60 -6.64
C VAL A 92 11.67 4.17 -6.45
N SER A 93 11.98 3.50 -7.55
CA SER A 93 12.71 2.23 -7.57
C SER A 93 13.88 2.36 -8.53
N ALA A 94 14.95 1.60 -8.32
CA ALA A 94 16.10 1.61 -9.22
C ALA A 94 16.70 0.23 -9.37
N ALA A 95 17.28 -0.06 -10.54
CA ALA A 95 18.01 -1.28 -10.82
C ALA A 95 19.42 -0.97 -11.35
N TYR A 96 20.32 -1.93 -11.22
CA TYR A 96 21.67 -1.81 -11.80
C TYR A 96 21.59 -2.04 -13.32
N ARG A 97 22.23 -1.17 -14.11
CA ARG A 97 22.20 -1.23 -15.59
C ARG A 97 22.68 -2.55 -16.19
N THR A 98 23.61 -3.22 -15.52
CA THR A 98 24.31 -4.40 -16.05
C THR A 98 23.92 -5.70 -15.36
N ARG A 99 22.94 -5.68 -14.45
CA ARG A 99 22.44 -6.89 -13.78
C ARG A 99 20.99 -6.75 -13.37
N LEU A 100 20.24 -7.85 -13.43
CA LEU A 100 18.86 -7.93 -12.96
C LEU A 100 18.80 -7.97 -11.42
N ALA A 101 19.19 -6.86 -10.79
CA ALA A 101 19.14 -6.69 -9.34
C ALA A 101 18.66 -5.27 -9.00
N PRO A 102 17.75 -5.12 -8.03
CA PRO A 102 17.31 -3.81 -7.57
C PRO A 102 18.37 -3.16 -6.67
N LYS A 103 18.42 -1.83 -6.67
CA LYS A 103 18.96 -1.05 -5.55
C LYS A 103 17.98 -1.20 -4.38
N THR A 104 18.52 -1.43 -3.19
CA THR A 104 17.72 -1.53 -1.96
C THR A 104 18.10 -0.46 -0.95
N TRP A 105 17.15 -0.15 -0.08
CA TRP A 105 17.32 0.75 1.06
C TRP A 105 16.99 -0.01 2.34
N TRP A 106 17.80 0.16 3.38
CA TRP A 106 17.57 -0.48 4.67
C TRP A 106 16.76 0.41 5.61
N PHE A 107 15.75 -0.19 6.24
CA PHE A 107 14.93 0.42 7.28
C PHE A 107 14.96 -0.43 8.56
N PRO A 108 14.97 0.20 9.76
CA PRO A 108 15.14 -0.52 11.04
C PRO A 108 14.14 -1.64 11.31
N ILE A 109 12.91 -1.51 10.80
CA ILE A 109 11.80 -2.44 11.06
C ILE A 109 11.60 -3.40 9.88
N VAL A 110 11.56 -2.86 8.66
CA VAL A 110 11.17 -3.60 7.45
C VAL A 110 12.35 -4.36 6.83
N GLY A 111 13.59 -3.92 7.10
CA GLY A 111 14.80 -4.45 6.47
C GLY A 111 15.09 -3.78 5.12
N HIS A 112 15.67 -4.53 4.18
CA HIS A 112 15.97 -4.01 2.84
C HIS A 112 14.74 -4.05 1.95
N VAL A 113 14.36 -2.90 1.38
CA VAL A 113 13.27 -2.78 0.41
C VAL A 113 13.76 -2.19 -0.91
N PRO A 114 13.22 -2.60 -2.06
CA PRO A 114 13.67 -2.17 -3.38
C PRO A 114 13.01 -0.87 -3.88
N TYR A 115 12.40 -0.09 -2.98
CA TYR A 115 11.73 1.16 -3.33
C TYR A 115 11.66 2.16 -2.16
N ARG A 116 11.41 3.43 -2.47
CA ARG A 116 11.09 4.51 -1.52
C ARG A 116 9.89 5.30 -1.99
N ALA A 117 8.99 5.66 -1.07
CA ALA A 117 7.83 6.49 -1.35
C ALA A 117 8.06 7.93 -0.90
N TYR A 118 7.65 8.89 -1.72
CA TYR A 118 7.82 10.31 -1.50
C TYR A 118 6.47 11.03 -1.59
N PHE A 119 6.02 11.60 -0.48
CA PHE A 119 4.82 12.43 -0.44
C PHE A 119 5.03 13.84 -1.02
N ASP A 120 6.29 14.28 -1.11
CA ASP A 120 6.77 15.45 -1.87
C ASP A 120 7.25 14.95 -3.24
N PHE A 121 6.52 15.29 -4.31
CA PHE A 121 6.78 14.72 -5.64
C PHE A 121 8.09 15.23 -6.23
N GLU A 122 8.46 16.47 -5.93
CA GLU A 122 9.73 17.06 -6.33
C GLU A 122 10.90 16.35 -5.62
N ALA A 123 10.72 15.93 -4.37
CA ALA A 123 11.71 15.10 -3.68
C ALA A 123 11.88 13.73 -4.35
N GLY A 124 10.79 13.11 -4.80
CA GLY A 124 10.85 11.87 -5.57
C GLY A 124 11.56 12.04 -6.91
N ALA A 125 11.25 13.11 -7.65
CA ALA A 125 11.92 13.44 -8.91
C ALA A 125 13.42 13.67 -8.74
N ARG A 126 13.82 14.45 -7.73
CA ARG A 126 15.25 14.65 -7.40
C ARG A 126 15.97 13.35 -7.04
N GLU A 127 15.32 12.46 -6.30
CA GLU A 127 15.92 11.16 -5.98
C GLU A 127 16.07 10.29 -7.24
N ARG A 128 15.08 10.25 -8.14
CA ARG A 128 15.21 9.57 -9.44
C ARG A 128 16.42 10.10 -10.21
N ASP A 129 16.49 11.42 -10.40
CA ASP A 129 17.57 12.05 -11.17
C ASP A 129 18.96 11.80 -10.58
N LYS A 130 19.05 11.82 -9.25
CA LYS A 130 20.28 11.44 -8.55
C LYS A 130 20.67 10.00 -8.85
N LEU A 131 19.72 9.05 -8.80
CA LEU A 131 20.01 7.64 -9.07
C LEU A 131 20.41 7.40 -10.53
N ASP A 132 19.77 8.08 -11.47
CA ASP A 132 20.14 8.02 -12.89
C ASP A 132 21.57 8.54 -13.11
N ALA A 133 21.95 9.64 -12.45
CA ALA A 133 23.30 10.19 -12.47
C ALA A 133 24.34 9.26 -11.78
N GLU A 134 23.92 8.49 -10.78
CA GLU A 134 24.72 7.44 -10.14
C GLU A 134 24.87 6.17 -11.01
N GLY A 135 24.25 6.13 -12.20
CA GLY A 135 24.38 5.02 -13.15
C GLY A 135 23.39 3.88 -12.91
N TYR A 136 22.31 4.13 -12.17
CA TYR A 136 21.17 3.22 -12.10
C TYR A 136 20.21 3.44 -13.28
N ASP A 137 19.31 2.49 -13.47
CA ASP A 137 18.05 2.70 -14.20
C ASP A 137 16.98 2.99 -13.16
N ALA A 138 16.63 4.27 -12.98
CA ALA A 138 15.65 4.70 -12.00
C ALA A 138 14.26 4.89 -12.63
N LEU A 139 13.24 4.46 -11.89
CA LEU A 139 11.84 4.64 -12.23
C LEU A 139 11.16 5.45 -11.14
N LEU A 140 10.40 6.46 -11.55
CA LEU A 140 9.49 7.21 -10.70
C LEU A 140 8.05 6.91 -11.14
N ARG A 141 7.24 6.34 -10.26
CA ARG A 141 5.84 6.01 -10.55
C ARG A 141 4.89 6.53 -9.48
N PRO A 142 3.66 6.95 -9.80
CA PRO A 142 2.67 7.25 -8.78
C PRO A 142 2.25 5.96 -8.05
N THR A 143 1.82 6.10 -6.80
CA THR A 143 1.03 5.08 -6.09
C THR A 143 -0.27 5.69 -5.59
N SER A 144 -1.36 4.91 -5.67
CA SER A 144 -2.67 5.29 -5.16
C SER A 144 -2.93 4.80 -3.74
N ALA A 145 -2.22 3.75 -3.31
CA ALA A 145 -2.34 3.12 -2.01
C ALA A 145 -0.97 3.05 -1.32
N PHE A 146 -1.01 2.97 0.00
CA PHE A 146 0.14 2.70 0.86
C PHE A 146 -0.39 1.88 2.02
N SER A 147 0.38 0.88 2.43
CA SER A 147 0.14 0.12 3.63
C SER A 147 1.32 0.29 4.56
N THR A 148 1.01 0.51 5.83
CA THR A 148 1.97 0.50 6.91
C THR A 148 2.26 -0.92 7.39
N LEU A 149 1.92 -1.95 6.59
CA LEU A 149 2.17 -3.37 6.87
C LEU A 149 1.56 -3.83 8.20
N GLY A 150 0.38 -3.31 8.52
CA GLY A 150 -0.35 -3.61 9.75
C GLY A 150 0.13 -2.87 11.01
N TRP A 151 1.11 -1.97 10.90
CA TRP A 151 1.55 -1.14 12.04
C TRP A 151 0.53 -0.08 12.44
N PHE A 152 -0.30 0.36 11.50
CA PHE A 152 -1.42 1.26 11.74
C PHE A 152 -2.70 0.73 11.09
N ASP A 153 -3.83 1.21 11.59
CA ASP A 153 -5.14 0.99 10.98
C ASP A 153 -5.32 1.96 9.80
N ASP A 154 -4.63 1.66 8.70
CA ASP A 154 -4.59 2.52 7.52
C ASP A 154 -6.01 2.76 6.97
N PRO A 155 -6.42 4.01 6.73
CA PRO A 155 -7.73 4.31 6.17
C PRO A 155 -7.80 3.96 4.68
N LEU A 156 -9.01 3.77 4.16
CA LEU A 156 -9.21 3.86 2.72
C LEU A 156 -8.99 5.30 2.26
N LEU A 157 -8.13 5.50 1.27
CA LEU A 157 -7.81 6.83 0.76
C LEU A 157 -8.68 7.18 -0.46
N SER A 158 -9.00 8.47 -0.63
CA SER A 158 -9.66 8.97 -1.84
C SER A 158 -8.92 8.58 -3.12
N THR A 159 -7.58 8.50 -3.06
CA THR A 159 -6.72 8.09 -4.17
C THR A 159 -6.97 6.63 -4.59
N THR A 160 -7.10 5.72 -3.63
CA THR A 160 -7.43 4.29 -3.84
C THR A 160 -8.87 4.11 -4.31
N ALA A 161 -9.81 4.88 -3.76
CA ALA A 161 -11.24 4.79 -4.08
C ALA A 161 -11.59 5.10 -5.55
N ARG A 162 -10.67 5.70 -6.32
CA ARG A 162 -10.86 5.97 -7.76
C ARG A 162 -10.64 4.74 -8.64
N ALA A 163 -9.98 3.71 -8.13
CA ALA A 163 -9.83 2.45 -8.86
C ALA A 163 -11.20 1.89 -9.28
N ASP A 164 -11.23 1.09 -10.34
CA ASP A 164 -12.43 0.31 -10.64
C ASP A 164 -12.71 -0.71 -9.51
N GLU A 165 -13.91 -1.27 -9.53
CA GLU A 165 -14.43 -2.15 -8.48
C GLU A 165 -13.49 -3.33 -8.23
N VAL A 166 -12.95 -3.91 -9.30
CA VAL A 166 -12.03 -5.04 -9.20
C VAL A 166 -10.70 -4.58 -8.62
N GLY A 167 -10.11 -3.52 -9.17
CA GLY A 167 -8.84 -2.99 -8.67
C GLY A 167 -8.90 -2.55 -7.20
N LEU A 168 -10.04 -2.00 -6.75
CA LEU A 168 -10.25 -1.65 -5.35
C LEU A 168 -10.25 -2.89 -4.44
N VAL A 169 -11.01 -3.92 -4.79
CA VAL A 169 -11.08 -5.16 -3.99
C VAL A 169 -9.73 -5.87 -3.98
N GLU A 170 -9.08 -5.99 -5.15
CA GLU A 170 -7.74 -6.56 -5.30
C GLU A 170 -6.74 -5.85 -4.37
N THR A 171 -6.71 -4.51 -4.39
CA THR A 171 -5.86 -3.71 -3.50
C THR A 171 -6.17 -3.97 -2.03
N ILE A 172 -7.45 -3.96 -1.63
CA ILE A 172 -7.81 -4.18 -0.22
C ILE A 172 -7.34 -5.57 0.24
N LEU A 173 -7.57 -6.60 -0.56
CA LEU A 173 -7.17 -7.96 -0.23
C LEU A 173 -5.63 -8.11 -0.21
N HIS A 174 -4.91 -7.45 -1.13
CA HIS A 174 -3.45 -7.37 -1.12
C HIS A 174 -2.94 -6.79 0.21
N GLU A 175 -3.42 -5.60 0.59
CA GLU A 175 -2.93 -4.93 1.80
C GLU A 175 -3.34 -5.66 3.09
N LEU A 176 -4.53 -6.27 3.13
CA LEU A 176 -4.94 -7.11 4.25
C LEU A 176 -4.10 -8.38 4.37
N SER A 177 -3.53 -8.87 3.27
CA SER A 177 -2.60 -10.02 3.29
C SER A 177 -1.31 -9.67 4.01
N HIS A 178 -0.81 -8.44 3.86
CA HIS A 178 0.35 -7.96 4.63
C HIS A 178 0.05 -7.87 6.13
N THR A 179 -1.20 -7.58 6.51
CA THR A 179 -1.62 -7.61 7.92
C THR A 179 -1.63 -9.04 8.47
N HIS A 180 -2.04 -9.99 7.65
CA HIS A 180 -2.10 -11.40 8.04
C HIS A 180 -0.72 -12.07 8.11
N LEU A 181 0.14 -11.82 7.12
CA LEU A 181 1.48 -12.41 7.04
C LEU A 181 2.48 -11.44 6.41
N PHE A 182 3.53 -11.14 7.17
CA PHE A 182 4.69 -10.41 6.68
C PHE A 182 5.98 -11.02 7.24
N VAL A 183 6.89 -11.44 6.34
CA VAL A 183 8.18 -12.03 6.72
C VAL A 183 9.30 -10.98 6.58
N PRO A 184 9.94 -10.54 7.68
CA PRO A 184 10.96 -9.51 7.63
C PRO A 184 12.11 -9.83 6.66
N GLY A 185 12.50 -8.85 5.85
CA GLY A 185 13.56 -8.98 4.85
C GLY A 185 13.22 -9.83 3.61
N GLN A 186 12.04 -10.44 3.54
CA GLN A 186 11.60 -11.28 2.42
C GLN A 186 10.61 -10.55 1.51
N VAL A 187 10.98 -9.36 1.02
CA VAL A 187 10.08 -8.49 0.23
C VAL A 187 9.50 -9.20 -0.98
N GLN A 188 10.31 -9.96 -1.73
CA GLN A 188 9.82 -10.68 -2.90
C GLN A 188 8.70 -11.67 -2.52
N PHE A 189 8.89 -12.41 -1.42
CA PHE A 189 7.86 -13.33 -0.92
C PHE A 189 6.60 -12.57 -0.47
N ASN A 190 6.76 -11.51 0.35
CA ASN A 190 5.63 -10.75 0.89
C ASN A 190 4.77 -10.14 -0.22
N GLU A 191 5.40 -9.49 -1.21
CA GLU A 191 4.66 -8.91 -2.33
C GLU A 191 4.06 -9.97 -3.25
N SER A 192 4.75 -11.11 -3.48
CA SER A 192 4.20 -12.20 -4.30
C SER A 192 2.99 -12.87 -3.63
N PHE A 193 3.05 -13.05 -2.30
CA PHE A 193 1.94 -13.57 -1.51
C PHE A 193 0.74 -12.61 -1.54
N ALA A 194 0.98 -11.33 -1.26
CA ALA A 194 -0.08 -10.31 -1.29
C ALA A 194 -0.70 -10.17 -2.69
N GLN A 195 0.11 -10.18 -3.75
CA GLN A 195 -0.36 -10.12 -5.14
C GLN A 195 -1.22 -11.34 -5.49
N PHE A 196 -0.80 -12.54 -5.07
CA PHE A 196 -1.57 -13.76 -5.25
C PHE A 196 -2.92 -13.68 -4.53
N VAL A 197 -2.93 -13.32 -3.24
CA VAL A 197 -4.18 -13.22 -2.46
C VAL A 197 -5.09 -12.12 -2.99
N GLY A 198 -4.52 -10.97 -3.38
CA GLY A 198 -5.24 -9.84 -3.97
C GLY A 198 -6.01 -10.26 -5.23
N ASN A 199 -5.30 -10.82 -6.21
CA ASN A 199 -5.92 -11.20 -7.48
C ASN A 199 -6.87 -12.41 -7.33
N ALA A 200 -6.49 -13.45 -6.56
CA ALA A 200 -7.24 -14.70 -6.48
C ALA A 200 -8.47 -14.47 -5.60
N GLY A 201 -8.27 -13.76 -4.49
CA GLY A 201 -9.33 -13.30 -3.62
C GLY A 201 -10.32 -12.38 -4.35
N ALA A 202 -9.88 -11.50 -5.25
CA ALA A 202 -10.78 -10.68 -6.05
C ALA A 202 -11.64 -11.53 -7.00
N ILE A 203 -11.05 -12.54 -7.65
CA ILE A 203 -11.83 -13.51 -8.45
C ILE A 203 -12.86 -14.19 -7.58
N MET A 204 -12.45 -14.78 -6.45
CA MET A 204 -13.38 -15.48 -5.56
C MET A 204 -14.48 -14.51 -5.08
N PHE A 205 -14.13 -13.32 -4.63
CA PHE A 205 -15.06 -12.29 -4.18
C PHE A 205 -16.14 -12.00 -5.23
N PHE A 206 -15.77 -11.67 -6.46
CA PHE A 206 -16.77 -11.31 -7.48
C PHE A 206 -17.51 -12.51 -8.08
N CYS A 207 -16.92 -13.69 -8.08
CA CYS A 207 -17.52 -14.88 -8.67
C CYS A 207 -18.41 -15.66 -7.68
N THR A 208 -18.22 -15.54 -6.36
CA THR A 208 -18.94 -16.36 -5.36
C THR A 208 -19.81 -15.57 -4.37
N ARG A 209 -19.66 -14.24 -4.27
CA ARG A 209 -20.51 -13.43 -3.36
C ARG A 209 -21.97 -13.38 -3.79
N SER A 210 -22.85 -13.01 -2.86
CA SER A 210 -24.24 -12.65 -3.18
C SER A 210 -24.30 -11.51 -4.21
N GLY A 211 -25.06 -11.69 -5.29
CA GLY A 211 -25.07 -10.77 -6.44
C GLY A 211 -23.85 -10.85 -7.36
N GLY A 212 -22.91 -11.76 -7.06
CA GLY A 212 -21.84 -12.20 -7.94
C GLY A 212 -22.28 -13.36 -8.85
N GLY A 213 -21.29 -13.98 -9.49
CA GLY A 213 -21.49 -15.15 -10.36
C GLY A 213 -20.51 -15.16 -11.54
N GLU A 214 -20.31 -16.34 -12.13
CA GLU A 214 -19.32 -16.53 -13.20
C GLU A 214 -19.60 -15.64 -14.43
N ASP A 215 -20.87 -15.39 -14.71
CA ASP A 215 -21.32 -14.57 -15.84
C ASP A 215 -21.46 -13.08 -15.53
N THR A 216 -21.02 -12.64 -14.35
CA THR A 216 -21.02 -11.21 -14.02
C THR A 216 -19.85 -10.49 -14.68
N VAL A 217 -20.06 -9.21 -15.02
CA VAL A 217 -19.01 -8.36 -15.62
C VAL A 217 -17.77 -8.27 -14.71
N TRP A 218 -17.98 -8.23 -13.39
CA TRP A 218 -16.91 -8.09 -12.42
C TRP A 218 -16.11 -9.38 -12.24
N CYS A 219 -16.76 -10.55 -12.21
CA CYS A 219 -16.05 -11.84 -12.21
C CYS A 219 -15.20 -12.00 -13.48
N ARG A 220 -15.76 -11.70 -14.66
CA ARG A 220 -15.00 -11.74 -15.93
C ARG A 220 -13.82 -10.77 -15.93
N ARG A 221 -14.00 -9.54 -15.42
CA ARG A 221 -12.93 -8.54 -15.32
C ARG A 221 -11.83 -8.97 -14.34
N ALA A 222 -12.19 -9.55 -13.19
CA ALA A 222 -11.21 -10.11 -12.24
C ALA A 222 -10.40 -11.25 -12.85
N ARG A 223 -11.06 -12.20 -13.54
CA ARG A 223 -10.37 -13.28 -14.27
C ARG A 223 -9.48 -12.74 -15.39
N ALA A 224 -9.91 -11.70 -16.09
CA ALA A 224 -9.11 -11.06 -17.14
C ALA A 224 -7.83 -10.43 -16.59
N ARG A 225 -7.93 -9.63 -15.51
CA ARG A 225 -6.77 -9.03 -14.84
C ARG A 225 -5.76 -10.07 -14.38
N TRP A 226 -6.22 -11.12 -13.69
CA TRP A 226 -5.34 -12.22 -13.28
C TRP A 226 -4.60 -12.84 -14.48
N ARG A 227 -5.28 -13.06 -15.60
CA ARG A 227 -4.65 -13.63 -16.82
C ARG A 227 -3.58 -12.73 -17.41
N ASP A 228 -3.72 -11.41 -17.30
CA ASP A 228 -2.73 -10.46 -17.77
C ASP A 228 -1.51 -10.41 -16.83
N GLU A 229 -1.69 -10.67 -15.54
CA GLU A 229 -0.62 -10.71 -14.52
C GLU A 229 0.24 -11.99 -14.59
N ILE A 230 -0.33 -13.14 -14.97
CA ILE A 230 0.41 -14.42 -15.03
C ILE A 230 1.10 -14.69 -16.37
N ARG A 231 1.01 -13.76 -17.32
CA ARG A 231 1.62 -13.87 -18.65
C ARG A 231 2.96 -13.14 -18.71
#